data_AF-A0A182EXL1-F1
#
_entry.id   AF-A0A182EXL1-F1
#
_cell.length_a   1.000
_cell.length_b   1.000
_cell.length_c   1.000
_cell.angle_alpha   90.00
_cell.angle_beta   90.00
_cell.angle_gamma   90.00
#
_symmetry.space_group_name_H-M   'P 1'
#
loop_
_entity.id
_entity.type
_entity.pdbx_description
1 polymer ?
#
loop_
_entity_poly.entity_id
_entity_poly.type
_entity_poly.pdbx_seq_one_letter_code
_entity_poly.pdbx_strand_id
1 'polypeptide(L)'
;NTQIFVMHRDGSSLRQLTKSGTNLWPAFLGNKRILFASNGISKNDTFNIFAMNIDGSELEQITNDHDYMNFYPAISHDGLKLLWSRSTIDARQLNLYLASIGKI
;
A
#
# COMPACT_ATOMS: atom_id res chain seq x y z
N ASN A 1 -3.63 -5.96 -15.13
CA ASN A 1 -3.94 -4.99 -14.06
C ASN A 1 -4.22 -5.76 -12.78
N THR A 2 -3.37 -5.65 -11.75
CA THR A 2 -3.53 -6.40 -10.48
C THR A 2 -4.38 -5.60 -9.51
N GLN A 3 -5.34 -6.23 -8.83
CA GLN A 3 -6.28 -5.57 -7.93
C GLN A 3 -6.32 -6.23 -6.56
N ILE A 4 -6.72 -5.48 -5.55
CA ILE A 4 -6.89 -5.97 -4.19
C ILE A 4 -8.35 -6.40 -4.00
N PHE A 5 -8.51 -7.59 -3.45
CA PHE A 5 -9.77 -8.16 -3.02
C PHE A 5 -9.70 -8.53 -1.54
N VAL A 6 -10.84 -8.50 -0.87
CA VAL A 6 -11.00 -9.00 0.51
C VAL A 6 -12.11 -10.04 0.53
N MET A 7 -11.95 -11.06 1.36
CA MET A 7 -12.96 -12.10 1.60
C MET A 7 -12.80 -12.63 3.02
N HIS A 8 -13.81 -13.35 3.50
CA HIS A 8 -13.68 -14.16 4.70
C HIS A 8 -12.78 -15.37 4.45
N ARG A 9 -12.26 -15.97 5.53
CA ARG A 9 -11.36 -17.12 5.45
C ARG A 9 -11.97 -18.33 4.71
N ASP A 10 -13.28 -18.48 4.80
CA ASP A 10 -14.04 -19.54 4.12
C ASP A 10 -14.31 -19.23 2.63
N GLY A 11 -13.83 -18.09 2.12
CA GLY A 11 -14.02 -17.64 0.75
C GLY A 11 -15.31 -16.84 0.52
N SER A 12 -16.17 -16.69 1.53
CA SER A 12 -17.40 -15.90 1.43
C SER A 12 -17.12 -14.38 1.46
N SER A 13 -18.11 -13.58 1.06
CA SER A 13 -18.04 -12.12 1.01
C SER A 13 -16.87 -11.55 0.20
N LEU A 14 -16.49 -12.22 -0.90
CA LEU A 14 -15.48 -11.71 -1.81
C LEU A 14 -15.89 -10.34 -2.36
N ARG A 15 -15.02 -9.35 -2.18
CA ARG A 15 -15.23 -7.99 -2.67
C ARG A 15 -13.95 -7.37 -3.20
N GLN A 16 -14.08 -6.70 -4.34
CA GLN A 16 -13.01 -5.93 -4.95
C GLN A 16 -12.89 -4.56 -4.27
N LEU A 17 -11.69 -4.20 -3.83
CA LEU A 17 -11.41 -2.91 -3.16
C LEU A 17 -10.87 -1.86 -4.12
N THR A 18 -10.02 -2.26 -5.07
CA THR A 18 -9.39 -1.35 -6.04
C THR A 18 -9.89 -1.65 -7.46
N LYS A 19 -10.05 -0.61 -8.29
CA LYS A 19 -10.59 -0.74 -9.66
C LYS A 19 -9.70 -0.11 -10.74
N SER A 20 -8.65 0.62 -10.36
CA SER A 20 -7.73 1.31 -11.26
C SER A 20 -6.28 1.04 -10.86
N GLY A 21 -5.37 1.21 -11.81
CA GLY A 21 -3.93 0.98 -11.59
C GLY A 21 -3.57 -0.46 -11.25
N THR A 22 -2.28 -0.74 -11.16
CA THR A 22 -1.77 -2.01 -10.66
C THR A 22 -1.50 -1.87 -9.16
N ASN A 23 -2.18 -2.68 -8.35
CA ASN A 23 -2.17 -2.63 -6.90
C ASN A 23 -1.52 -3.90 -6.36
N LEU A 24 -0.43 -3.76 -5.61
CA LEU A 24 0.47 -4.85 -5.24
C LEU A 24 0.82 -4.83 -3.74
N TRP A 25 1.27 -5.99 -3.26
CA TRP A 25 1.82 -6.22 -1.92
C TRP A 25 0.96 -5.65 -0.78
N PRO A 26 -0.30 -6.11 -0.64
CA PRO A 26 -1.14 -5.68 0.45
C PRO A 26 -0.60 -6.17 1.79
N ALA A 27 -0.67 -5.32 2.81
CA ALA A 27 -0.37 -5.65 4.20
C ALA A 27 -1.47 -5.08 5.11
N PHE A 28 -1.88 -5.84 6.12
CA PHE A 28 -2.84 -5.35 7.11
C PHE A 28 -2.16 -4.38 8.09
N LEU A 29 -2.80 -3.23 8.31
CA LEU A 29 -2.53 -2.32 9.40
C LEU A 29 -3.57 -2.56 10.50
N GLY A 30 -3.21 -3.42 11.45
CA GLY A 30 -4.14 -3.96 12.42
C GLY A 30 -5.33 -4.66 11.74
N ASN A 31 -6.52 -4.54 12.33
CA ASN A 31 -7.74 -5.15 11.80
C ASN A 31 -8.62 -4.16 10.99
N LYS A 32 -8.12 -2.94 10.74
CA LYS A 32 -8.95 -1.84 10.21
C LYS A 32 -8.55 -1.39 8.82
N ARG A 33 -7.26 -1.39 8.50
CA ARG A 33 -6.75 -0.82 7.25
C ARG A 33 -5.84 -1.79 6.50
N ILE A 34 -5.71 -1.54 5.21
CA ILE A 34 -4.83 -2.24 4.28
C ILE A 34 -3.86 -1.22 3.70
N LEU A 35 -2.57 -1.48 3.82
CA LEU A 35 -1.49 -0.81 3.12
C LEU A 35 -1.22 -1.54 1.81
N PHE A 36 -0.85 -0.82 0.75
CA PHE A 36 -0.50 -1.42 -0.54
C PHE A 36 0.26 -0.45 -1.43
N ALA A 37 0.95 -0.96 -2.45
CA ALA A 37 1.58 -0.13 -3.47
C ALA A 37 0.67 0.01 -4.69
N SER A 38 0.54 1.22 -5.25
CA SER A 38 -0.24 1.48 -6.47
C SER A 38 0.44 2.47 -7.41
N ASN A 39 0.29 2.27 -8.72
CA ASN A 39 0.77 3.18 -9.78
C ASN A 39 -0.35 3.77 -10.64
N GLY A 40 -1.62 3.61 -10.25
CA GLY A 40 -2.73 4.16 -11.03
C GLY A 40 -3.94 4.57 -10.19
N ILE A 41 -3.73 4.75 -8.89
CA ILE A 41 -4.64 5.48 -8.01
C ILE A 41 -4.26 6.96 -8.00
N SER A 42 -2.97 7.25 -7.87
CA SER A 42 -2.42 8.58 -8.07
C SER A 42 -2.07 8.79 -9.55
N LYS A 43 -2.09 10.04 -10.02
CA LYS A 43 -1.83 10.40 -11.43
C LYS A 43 -0.34 10.39 -11.81
N ASN A 44 0.50 9.76 -11.01
CA ASN A 44 1.92 9.60 -11.25
C ASN A 44 2.17 8.14 -11.64
N ASP A 45 2.91 7.93 -12.73
CA ASP A 45 3.25 6.60 -13.28
C ASP A 45 4.22 5.80 -12.39
N THR A 46 4.41 6.24 -11.14
CA THR A 46 5.28 5.64 -10.14
C THR A 46 4.46 4.93 -9.08
N PHE A 47 4.99 3.82 -8.57
CA PHE A 47 4.38 3.15 -7.43
C PHE A 47 4.54 4.00 -6.16
N ASN A 48 3.43 4.25 -5.49
CA ASN A 48 3.36 4.89 -4.19
C ASN A 48 2.62 4.01 -3.19
N ILE A 49 2.88 4.21 -1.89
CA ILE A 49 2.19 3.49 -0.83
C ILE A 49 0.88 4.20 -0.51
N PHE A 50 -0.18 3.43 -0.43
CA PHE A 50 -1.53 3.85 -0.08
C PHE A 50 -2.02 3.06 1.13
N ALA A 51 -2.96 3.65 1.85
CA ALA A 51 -3.73 3.01 2.90
C ALA A 51 -5.23 3.19 2.63
N MET A 52 -6.04 2.20 2.96
CA MET A 52 -7.51 2.32 2.95
C MET A 52 -8.10 1.45 4.04
N ASN A 53 -9.35 1.69 4.42
CA ASN A 53 -10.08 0.80 5.31
C ASN A 53 -10.33 -0.55 4.64
N ILE A 54 -10.54 -1.62 5.43
CA ILE A 54 -10.88 -2.95 4.89
C ILE A 54 -12.18 -2.94 4.08
N ASP A 55 -13.04 -1.95 4.29
CA ASP A 55 -14.26 -1.70 3.51
C ASP A 55 -13.99 -0.93 2.20
N GLY A 56 -12.74 -0.55 1.92
CA GLY A 56 -12.32 0.23 0.75
C GLY A 56 -12.57 1.74 0.86
N SER A 57 -13.10 2.22 1.99
CA SER A 57 -13.26 3.65 2.27
C SER A 57 -11.95 4.29 2.75
N GLU A 58 -11.92 5.62 2.87
CA GLU A 58 -10.80 6.40 3.42
C GLU A 58 -9.45 6.07 2.79
N LEU A 59 -9.46 6.03 1.45
CA LEU A 59 -8.24 5.91 0.67
C LEU A 59 -7.35 7.12 0.91
N GLU A 60 -6.12 6.85 1.31
CA GLU A 60 -5.11 7.82 1.68
C GLU A 60 -3.80 7.47 0.98
N GLN A 61 -3.12 8.48 0.45
CA GLN A 61 -1.80 8.33 -0.14
C GLN A 61 -0.74 8.63 0.93
N ILE A 62 0.11 7.65 1.22
CA ILE A 62 1.12 7.73 2.29
C ILE A 62 2.46 8.26 1.76
N THR A 63 2.86 7.86 0.55
CA THR A 63 4.03 8.42 -0.14
C THR A 63 3.59 9.17 -1.39
N ASN A 64 4.26 10.27 -1.72
CA ASN A 64 3.95 11.05 -2.92
C ASN A 64 5.21 11.39 -3.72
N ASP A 65 5.90 10.34 -4.17
CA ASP A 65 7.10 10.49 -4.99
C ASP A 65 6.78 10.41 -6.47
N HIS A 66 7.43 11.29 -7.24
CA HIS A 66 7.35 11.34 -8.70
C HIS A 66 8.59 10.76 -9.38
N ASP A 67 9.74 10.78 -8.69
CA ASP A 67 11.04 10.35 -9.24
C ASP A 67 11.51 8.99 -8.70
N TYR A 68 10.71 8.39 -7.81
CA TYR A 68 11.03 7.14 -7.12
C TYR A 68 9.84 6.20 -7.10
N MET A 69 10.13 4.92 -6.99
CA MET A 69 9.15 3.86 -6.79
C MET A 69 9.16 3.43 -5.33
N ASN A 70 7.98 3.31 -4.72
CA ASN A 70 7.80 2.83 -3.36
C ASN A 70 7.06 1.49 -3.36
N PHE A 71 7.65 0.49 -2.72
CA PHE A 71 7.27 -0.91 -2.82
C PHE A 71 7.28 -1.61 -1.45
N TYR A 72 6.64 -2.79 -1.38
CA TYR A 72 6.70 -3.70 -0.23
C TYR A 72 6.43 -3.03 1.13
N PRO A 73 5.25 -2.41 1.33
CA PRO A 73 4.93 -1.83 2.63
C PRO A 73 4.79 -2.92 3.69
N ALA A 74 5.33 -2.66 4.88
CA ALA A 74 5.22 -3.53 6.04
C ALA A 74 5.04 -2.70 7.31
N ILE A 75 4.29 -3.22 8.27
CA ILE A 75 4.05 -2.55 9.55
C ILE A 75 4.76 -3.26 10.69
N SER A 76 5.28 -2.49 11.65
CA SER A 76 5.76 -3.03 12.91
C SER A 76 4.63 -3.70 13.70
N HIS A 77 4.99 -4.66 14.57
CA HIS A 77 4.03 -5.42 15.36
C HIS A 77 3.12 -4.54 16.24
N ASP A 78 3.65 -3.44 16.76
CA ASP A 78 2.92 -2.44 17.55
C ASP A 78 2.06 -1.47 16.71
N GLY A 79 2.14 -1.56 15.38
CA GLY A 79 1.41 -0.71 14.44
C GLY A 79 1.94 0.72 14.32
N LEU A 80 3.06 1.05 14.97
CA LEU A 80 3.53 2.44 15.09
C LEU A 80 4.50 2.87 13.98
N LYS A 81 5.06 1.92 13.23
CA LYS A 81 6.09 2.19 12.22
C LYS A 81 5.78 1.49 10.92
N LEU A 82 5.87 2.26 9.83
CA LEU A 82 5.81 1.78 8.46
C LEU A 82 7.23 1.63 7.92
N LEU A 83 7.53 0.45 7.40
CA LEU A 83 8.72 0.14 6.61
C LEU A 83 8.30 0.00 5.14
N TRP A 84 9.10 0.51 4.22
CA TRP A 84 8.92 0.23 2.79
C TRP A 84 10.27 0.26 2.06
N SER A 85 10.29 -0.31 0.87
CA SER A 85 11.43 -0.18 -0.05
C SER A 85 11.21 0.99 -0.99
N ARG A 86 12.25 1.75 -1.28
CA ARG A 86 12.23 2.82 -2.28
C ARG A 86 13.35 2.63 -3.27
N SER A 87 13.03 2.72 -4.56
CA SER A 87 14.01 2.63 -5.64
C SER A 87 13.98 3.82 -6.57
N THR A 88 15.09 4.07 -7.26
CA THR A 88 15.08 4.91 -8.46
C THR A 88 14.24 4.23 -9.55
N ILE A 89 13.74 5.03 -10.51
CA ILE A 89 12.93 4.52 -11.63
C ILE A 89 13.70 3.48 -12.46
N ASP A 90 15.02 3.65 -12.61
CA ASP A 90 15.91 2.74 -13.32
C ASP A 90 16.37 1.52 -12.48
N ALA A 91 15.84 1.38 -11.25
CA ALA A 91 16.12 0.33 -10.29
C ALA A 91 17.60 0.18 -9.88
N ARG A 92 18.47 1.17 -10.16
CA ARG A 92 19.90 1.12 -9.78
C ARG A 92 20.16 1.28 -8.30
N GLN A 93 19.23 1.91 -7.57
CA GLN A 93 19.31 2.05 -6.13
C GLN A 93 18.01 1.54 -5.52
N LEU A 94 18.13 0.73 -4.46
CA LEU A 94 17.02 0.24 -3.66
C LEU A 94 17.43 0.38 -2.19
N ASN A 95 16.65 1.12 -1.43
CA ASN A 95 16.89 1.37 0.00
C ASN A 95 15.64 1.09 0.82
N LEU A 96 15.82 0.79 2.10
CA LEU A 96 14.73 0.66 3.06
C LEU A 96 14.50 1.98 3.77
N TYR A 97 13.24 2.35 3.92
CA TYR A 97 12.79 3.55 4.62
C TYR A 97 11.85 3.18 5.75
N LEU A 98 11.98 3.86 6.88
CA LEU A 98 11.18 3.65 8.07
C LEU A 98 10.58 4.99 8.52
N ALA A 99 9.27 5.03 8.74
CA ALA A 99 8.57 6.20 9.26
C ALA A 99 7.69 5.84 10.46
N SER A 100 7.61 6.75 11.42
CA SER A 100 6.62 6.69 12.50
C SER A 100 5.27 7.19 11.98
N ILE A 101 4.19 6.42 12.18
CA ILE A 101 2.86 6.76 11.65
C ILE A 101 1.83 7.10 12.75
N GLY A 102 2.26 7.17 14.01
CA GLY A 102 1.36 7.39 15.15
C GLY A 102 0.44 6.21 15.42
N LYS A 103 -0.30 6.23 16.55
CA LYS A 103 -1.42 5.27 16.74
C LYS A 103 -2.59 5.75 15.88
N ILE A 104 -2.94 4.99 14.86
CA ILE A 104 -4.16 5.16 14.05
C ILE A 104 -5.28 4.29 14.65
#